data_AF-F2JQ19-F1
#
_entry.id   AF-F2JQ19-F1
#
_cell.length_a   1.000
_cell.length_b   1.000
_cell.length_c   1.000
_cell.angle_alpha   90.00
_cell.angle_beta   90.00
_cell.angle_gamma   90.00
#
_symmetry.space_group_name_H-M   'P 1'
#
loop_
_entity.id
_entity.type
_entity.pdbx_description
1 polymer ?
#
loop_
_entity_poly.entity_id
_entity_poly.type
_entity_poly.pdbx_seq_one_letter_code
_entity_poly.pdbx_strand_id
1 'polypeptide(L)' 'MEYLRNKHGIFTNNETTGQTAEEVYAQYLNDYFDLIDGEYVPKQIDNCTGPTIQEEVESLKEQVLELSDIIILMSQQ' A
#
# COMPACT_ATOMS: atom_id res chain seq x y z
N MET A 1 2.94 -31.24 -10.70
CA MET A 1 3.16 -29.94 -10.02
C MET A 1 3.11 -30.18 -8.53
N GLU A 2 4.21 -29.88 -7.83
CA GLU A 2 4.30 -29.99 -6.37
C GLU A 2 3.80 -28.69 -5.72
N TYR A 3 3.17 -28.80 -4.55
CA TYR A 3 2.61 -27.66 -3.82
C TYR A 3 2.72 -27.85 -2.31
N LEU A 4 2.83 -26.72 -1.60
CA LEU A 4 2.89 -26.61 -0.16
C LEU A 4 1.68 -25.82 0.35
N ARG A 5 0.90 -26.41 1.27
CA ARG A 5 -0.26 -25.78 1.89
C ARG A 5 0.05 -25.40 3.34
N ASN A 6 -0.17 -24.15 3.71
CA ASN A 6 0.09 -23.60 5.04
C ASN A 6 -1.00 -22.63 5.48
N LYS A 7 -0.86 -22.04 6.69
CA LYS A 7 -1.80 -21.03 7.22
C LYS A 7 -1.95 -19.79 6.33
N HIS A 8 -0.94 -19.49 5.51
CA HIS A 8 -0.91 -18.32 4.62
C HIS A 8 -1.39 -18.59 3.19
N GLY A 9 -1.72 -19.83 2.84
CA GLY A 9 -2.21 -20.18 1.50
C GLY A 9 -1.59 -21.45 0.92
N ILE A 10 -1.70 -21.56 -0.40
CA ILE A 10 -1.14 -22.67 -1.19
C ILE A 10 -0.07 -22.07 -2.11
N PHE A 11 1.13 -22.61 -2.01
CA PHE A 11 2.28 -22.22 -2.81
C PHE A 11 2.64 -23.36 -3.74
N THR A 12 3.02 -23.04 -4.97
CA THR A 12 3.43 -24.02 -5.99
C THR A 12 4.86 -23.73 -6.43
N ASN A 13 5.52 -24.72 -7.02
CA ASN A 13 6.81 -24.49 -7.66
C ASN A 13 6.73 -23.33 -8.66
N ASN A 14 7.75 -22.48 -8.67
CA ASN A 14 7.91 -21.43 -9.67
C ASN A 14 8.75 -21.99 -10.82
N GLU A 15 8.08 -22.43 -11.90
CA GLU A 15 8.74 -23.04 -13.05
C GLU A 15 9.63 -22.05 -13.84
N THR A 16 9.43 -20.74 -13.66
CA THR A 16 10.24 -19.70 -14.31
C THR A 16 11.59 -19.52 -13.63
N THR A 17 11.63 -19.54 -12.30
CA THR A 17 12.87 -19.33 -11.51
C THR A 17 13.51 -20.65 -11.07
N GLY A 18 12.81 -21.78 -11.22
CA GLY A 18 13.24 -23.09 -10.76
C GLY A 18 13.05 -23.31 -9.25
N GLN A 19 12.36 -22.43 -8.55
CA GLN A 19 12.12 -22.54 -7.11
C GLN A 19 11.05 -23.60 -6.81
N THR A 20 11.31 -24.37 -5.77
CA THR A 20 10.33 -25.26 -5.12
C THR A 20 9.24 -24.46 -4.41
N ALA A 21 8.09 -25.09 -4.14
CA ALA A 21 7.00 -24.49 -3.39
C ALA A 21 7.43 -24.02 -1.98
N GLU A 22 8.41 -24.69 -1.38
CA GLU A 22 9.00 -24.35 -0.08
C GLU A 22 9.84 -23.07 -0.16
N GLU A 23 10.67 -22.92 -1.20
CA GLU A 23 11.46 -21.71 -1.43
C GLU A 23 10.57 -20.50 -1.71
N VAL A 24 9.50 -20.68 -2.50
CA VAL A 24 8.50 -19.63 -2.76
C VAL A 24 7.82 -19.21 -1.45
N TYR A 25 7.46 -20.17 -0.59
CA TYR A 25 6.85 -19.87 0.71
C TYR A 25 7.81 -19.15 1.65
N ALA A 26 9.07 -19.59 1.72
CA ALA A 26 10.09 -18.94 2.55
C ALA A 26 10.36 -17.50 2.10
N GLN A 27 10.41 -17.26 0.79
CA GLN A 27 10.54 -15.92 0.23
C GLN A 27 9.33 -15.04 0.57
N TYR A 28 8.10 -15.55 0.39
CA TYR A 28 6.89 -14.83 0.79
C TYR A 28 6.91 -14.42 2.27
N LEU A 29 7.30 -15.33 3.17
CA LEU A 29 7.43 -15.00 4.58
C LEU A 29 8.48 -13.90 4.81
N ASN A 30 9.63 -13.98 4.13
CA ASN A 30 10.68 -12.98 4.25
C ASN A 30 10.23 -11.61 3.73
N ASP A 31 9.49 -11.56 2.62
CA ASP A 31 9.09 -10.31 1.98
C ASP A 31 8.05 -9.56 2.80
N TYR A 32 7.09 -10.27 3.40
CA TYR A 32 5.89 -9.68 4.01
C TYR A 32 5.82 -9.74 5.54
N PHE A 33 6.65 -10.55 6.19
CA PHE A 33 6.61 -10.74 7.64
C PHE A 33 7.98 -10.54 8.29
N ASP A 34 7.98 -10.00 9.51
CA ASP A 34 9.11 -10.01 10.42
C ASP A 34 8.97 -11.21 11.37
N LEU A 35 10.10 -11.82 11.74
CA LEU A 35 10.13 -12.87 12.74
C LEU A 35 10.43 -12.24 14.11
N ILE A 36 9.42 -12.13 14.97
CA ILE A 36 9.51 -11.53 16.30
C ILE A 36 9.10 -12.58 17.32
N ASP A 37 9.97 -12.88 18.29
CA ASP A 37 9.73 -13.87 19.34
C ASP A 37 9.29 -15.27 18.81
N GLY A 38 9.77 -15.65 17.61
CA GLY A 38 9.44 -16.91 16.97
C GLY A 38 8.10 -16.91 16.21
N GLU A 39 7.40 -15.77 16.14
CA GLU A 39 6.17 -15.60 15.38
C GLU A 39 6.37 -14.69 14.17
N TYR A 40 5.73 -15.05 13.05
CA TYR A 40 5.67 -14.22 11.85
C TYR A 40 4.62 -13.12 12.03
N VAL A 41 5.08 -11.89 12.18
CA VAL A 41 4.27 -10.67 12.31
C VAL A 41 4.30 -9.92 10.97
N PRO A 42 3.15 -9.49 10.39
CA PRO A 42 3.16 -8.72 9.15
C PRO A 42 4.05 -7.48 9.29
N LYS A 43 4.92 -7.25 8.31
CA LYS A 43 5.73 -6.04 8.26
C LYS A 43 4.82 -4.82 8.31
N GLN A 44 5.20 -3.84 9.11
CA GLN A 44 4.60 -2.52 9.07
C GLN A 44 4.99 -1.91 7.72
N ILE A 45 4.11 -2.05 6.74
CA ILE A 45 4.19 -1.24 5.53
C ILE A 45 3.74 0.14 6.01
N ASP A 46 4.64 1.12 6.07
CA ASP A 46 4.28 2.53 6.24
C ASP A 46 3.34 2.88 5.08
N ASN A 47 2.05 2.65 5.31
CA ASN A 47 1.02 2.81 4.30
C ASN A 47 0.89 4.30 4.02
N CYS A 48 1.33 4.68 2.82
CA CYS A 48 1.05 5.94 2.15
C CYS A 48 1.34 7.19 2.98
N THR A 49 2.45 7.86 2.66
CA THR A 49 2.51 9.33 2.76
C THR A 49 1.52 9.93 1.76
N GLY A 50 0.23 9.66 1.95
CA GLY A 50 -0.83 10.46 1.33
C GLY A 50 -0.83 11.83 1.98
N PRO A 51 -1.35 12.87 1.29
CA PRO A 51 -1.55 14.15 1.93
C PRO A 51 -2.35 13.92 3.20
N THR A 52 -1.86 14.46 4.29
CA THR A 52 -2.61 14.51 5.54
C THR A 52 -3.93 15.24 5.27
N ILE A 53 -4.95 14.97 6.09
CA ILE A 53 -6.23 15.70 6.03
C ILE A 53 -6.01 17.22 6.06
N GLN A 54 -4.92 17.68 6.70
CA GLN A 54 -4.52 19.09 6.73
C GLN A 54 -4.11 19.61 5.35
N GLU A 55 -3.28 18.88 4.61
CA GLU A 55 -2.86 19.24 3.25
C GLU A 55 -4.04 19.28 2.26
N GLU A 56 -4.98 18.34 2.37
CA GLU A 56 -6.20 18.36 1.54
C GLU A 56 -7.09 19.58 1.87
N VAL A 57 -7.22 19.93 3.14
CA VAL A 57 -8.01 21.09 3.58
C VAL A 57 -7.37 22.41 3.13
N GLU A 58 -6.04 22.53 3.13
CA GLU A 58 -5.36 23.72 2.62
C GLU A 58 -5.55 23.89 1.11
N SER A 59 -5.42 22.80 0.34
CA SER A 59 -5.68 22.83 -1.11
C SER A 59 -7.12 23.23 -1.45
N LEU A 60 -8.11 22.76 -0.68
CA LEU A 60 -9.50 23.13 -0.89
C LEU A 60 -9.79 24.60 -0.56
N LYS A 61 -9.12 25.17 0.46
CA LYS A 61 -9.28 26.59 0.82
C LYS A 61 -8.78 27.51 -0.30
N GLU A 62 -7.66 27.17 -0.92
CA GLU A 62 -7.09 27.96 -2.02
C GLU A 62 -8.03 27.98 -3.24
N GLN A 63 -8.56 26.83 -3.63
CA GLN A 63 -9.52 26.72 -4.75
C GLN A 63 -10.81 27.51 -4.49
N VAL A 64 -11.32 27.50 -3.26
CA VAL A 64 -12.52 28.27 -2.89
C VAL A 64 -12.25 29.77 -2.97
N LEU A 65 -11.06 30.22 -2.60
CA LEU A 65 -10.67 31.63 -2.68
C LEU A 65 -10.63 32.11 -4.12
N GLU A 66 -9.97 31.38 -5.02
CA GLU A 66 -9.90 31.73 -6.45
C GLU A 66 -11.29 31.81 -7.10
N LEU A 67 -12.17 30.85 -6.79
CA LEU A 67 -13.55 30.87 -7.27
C LEU A 67 -14.33 32.08 -6.75
N SER A 68 -14.08 32.49 -5.50
CA SER A 68 -14.74 33.65 -4.91
C SER A 68 -14.35 34.96 -5.59
N ASP A 69 -13.07 35.13 -5.95
CA ASP A 69 -12.58 36.31 -6.66
C ASP A 69 -13.18 36.41 -8.07
N ILE A 70 -13.30 35.27 -8.78
CA ILE A 70 -13.94 35.21 -10.09
C ILE A 70 -15.41 35.62 -10.01
N ILE A 71 -16.15 35.12 -9.01
CA ILE A 71 -17.57 35.47 -8.82
C ILE A 71 -17.74 36.98 -8.54
N ILE A 72 -16.85 37.57 -7.73
CA ILE A 72 -16.86 39.00 -7.44
C ILE A 72 -16.61 39.81 -8.71
N LEU A 73 -15.62 39.42 -9.52
CA LEU A 73 -15.31 40.06 -10.81
C LEU A 73 -16.49 39.98 -11.80
N MET A 74 -17.18 38.84 -11.85
CA MET A 74 -18.36 38.65 -12.71
C MET A 74 -19.59 39.43 -12.23
N SER A 75 -19.65 39.79 -10.95
CA SER A 75 -20.79 40.53 -10.36
C SER A 75 -20.67 42.05 -10.51
N GLN A 76 -19.53 42.57 -10.98
CA GLN A 76 -19.25 44.01 -11.14
C GLN A 76 -19.35 44.51 -12.59
N GLN A 77 -19.68 43.63 -13.56
CA GLN A 77 -20.03 43.98 -14.95
C GLN A 77 -21.55 44.01 -15.13
#